data_AF-A0A925T3H2-F1
#
_entry.id   AF-A0A925T3H2-F1
#
_cell.length_a   1.000
_cell.length_b   1.000
_cell.length_c   1.000
_cell.angle_alpha   90.00
_cell.angle_beta   90.00
_cell.angle_gamma   90.00
#
_symmetry.space_group_name_H-M   'P 1'
#
loop_
_entity.id
_entity.type
_entity.pdbx_description
1 polymer ?
#
loop_
_entity_poly.entity_id
_entity_poly.type
_entity_poly.pdbx_seq_one_letter_code
_entity_poly.pdbx_strand_id
1 'polypeptide(L)'
;MNALLSPLVTREALIHQLYEAAELEHNLMCTYLYAAFSLKSGVKEGLSVAEADATARWRRAILRVAVDEMGHLTAVWNITAALGGSPRFGRMNFPLDPGALPANIVVRLAPFSDAVLQHFIYLERPNCSNVEDAGEFRPDFTFTRGVAAPRITPMPIDYDTVGAFYENLATNVREFAARVGEKEAFCGNRDLQISRKEIDFQGCDPVFCSTTALKAFDAIITQGEGAASENADSHYCRFLAIREELQRLKA
;
A
#
# COMPACT_ATOMS: atom_id res chain seq x y z
N MET A 1 -3.90 -19.15 35.94
CA MET A 1 -2.92 -19.03 34.83
C MET A 1 -3.40 -17.90 33.95
N ASN A 2 -2.71 -16.76 34.01
CA ASN A 2 -3.09 -15.54 33.28
C ASN A 2 -3.11 -15.84 31.78
N ALA A 3 -4.30 -15.78 31.17
CA ALA A 3 -4.39 -15.55 29.74
C ALA A 3 -3.61 -14.26 29.47
N LEU A 4 -2.54 -14.36 28.69
CA LEU A 4 -1.84 -13.19 28.14
C LEU A 4 -2.89 -12.43 27.32
N LEU A 5 -3.51 -11.43 27.94
CA LEU A 5 -4.43 -10.52 27.26
C LEU A 5 -3.62 -9.90 26.13
N SER A 6 -3.96 -10.23 24.88
CA SER A 6 -3.50 -9.47 23.73
C SER A 6 -3.71 -7.98 24.05
N PRO A 7 -2.70 -7.12 23.84
CA PRO A 7 -2.80 -5.72 24.20
C PRO A 7 -4.04 -5.12 23.51
N LEU A 8 -4.90 -4.49 24.31
CA LEU A 8 -6.16 -3.92 23.84
C LEU A 8 -5.90 -2.89 22.73
N VAL A 9 -6.58 -3.03 21.59
CA VAL A 9 -6.52 -2.04 20.51
C VAL A 9 -7.03 -0.69 20.99
N THR A 10 -6.19 0.34 20.94
CA THR A 10 -6.54 1.72 21.31
C THR A 10 -6.67 2.60 20.07
N ARG A 11 -7.36 3.74 20.20
CA ARG A 11 -7.44 4.75 19.13
C ARG A 11 -6.05 5.21 18.69
N GLU A 12 -5.16 5.45 19.66
CA GLU A 12 -3.78 5.86 19.38
C GLU A 12 -3.01 4.79 18.59
N ALA A 13 -3.22 3.51 18.89
CA ALA A 13 -2.65 2.41 18.11
C ALA A 13 -3.18 2.37 16.66
N LEU A 14 -4.48 2.55 16.47
CA LEU A 14 -5.08 2.62 15.13
C LEU A 14 -4.55 3.81 14.34
N ILE A 15 -4.48 5.00 14.94
CA ILE A 15 -3.97 6.21 14.29
C ILE A 15 -2.49 6.04 13.92
N HIS A 16 -1.68 5.46 14.81
CA HIS A 16 -0.28 5.15 14.50
C HIS A 16 -0.16 4.21 13.30
N GLN A 17 -0.96 3.13 13.25
CA GLN A 17 -0.96 2.22 12.10
C GLN A 17 -1.44 2.91 10.82
N LEU A 18 -2.44 3.79 10.90
CA LEU A 18 -2.90 4.56 9.74
C LEU A 18 -1.87 5.58 9.24
N TYR A 19 -0.99 6.10 10.10
CA TYR A 19 0.13 6.92 9.67
C TYR A 19 1.18 6.12 8.92
N GLU A 20 1.48 4.91 9.38
CA GLU A 20 2.35 3.98 8.64
C GLU A 20 1.71 3.60 7.30
N ALA A 21 0.39 3.35 7.26
CA ALA A 21 -0.34 3.10 6.02
C ALA A 21 -0.22 4.29 5.04
N ALA A 22 -0.44 5.51 5.52
CA ALA A 22 -0.33 6.70 4.68
C ALA A 22 1.10 6.90 4.13
N GLU A 23 2.12 6.57 4.92
CA GLU A 23 3.51 6.59 4.49
C GLU A 23 3.81 5.49 3.47
N LEU A 24 3.29 4.28 3.67
CA LEU A 24 3.43 3.17 2.73
C LEU A 24 2.87 3.55 1.35
N GLU A 25 1.59 3.94 1.27
CA GLU A 25 0.95 4.27 -0.02
C GLU A 25 1.64 5.42 -0.74
N HIS A 26 1.99 6.48 0.00
CA HIS A 26 2.70 7.61 -0.58
C HIS A 26 4.08 7.18 -1.14
N ASN A 27 4.83 6.38 -0.40
CA ASN A 27 6.17 5.98 -0.82
C ASN A 27 6.13 5.01 -2.01
N LEU A 28 5.21 4.04 -2.02
CA LEU A 28 5.02 3.12 -3.15
C LEU A 28 4.62 3.88 -4.42
N MET A 29 3.63 4.78 -4.31
CA MET A 29 3.23 5.70 -5.38
C MET A 29 4.45 6.43 -5.99
N CYS A 30 5.34 6.98 -5.16
CA CYS A 30 6.54 7.67 -5.65
C CYS A 30 7.48 6.75 -6.43
N THR A 31 7.66 5.49 -6.00
CA THR A 31 8.49 4.53 -6.76
C THR A 31 7.89 4.19 -8.12
N TYR A 32 6.57 4.02 -8.18
CA TYR A 32 5.83 3.75 -9.41
C TYR A 32 5.93 4.92 -10.39
N LEU A 33 5.73 6.15 -9.91
CA LEU A 33 5.91 7.36 -10.73
C LEU A 33 7.32 7.45 -11.29
N TYR A 34 8.35 7.26 -10.45
CA TYR A 34 9.74 7.33 -10.90
C TYR A 34 10.04 6.29 -11.99
N ALA A 35 9.63 5.04 -11.80
CA ALA A 35 9.81 3.99 -12.80
C ALA A 35 9.06 4.34 -14.10
N ALA A 36 7.80 4.78 -14.03
CA ALA A 36 7.01 5.16 -15.20
C ALA A 36 7.66 6.29 -16.02
N PHE A 37 8.22 7.31 -15.35
CA PHE A 37 8.87 8.44 -16.01
C PHE A 37 10.27 8.14 -16.52
N SER A 38 10.90 7.05 -16.05
CA SER A 38 12.19 6.60 -16.58
C SER A 38 12.10 5.75 -17.86
N LEU A 39 10.90 5.27 -18.21
CA LEU A 39 10.66 4.52 -19.45
C LEU A 39 10.94 5.38 -20.68
N LYS A 40 11.71 4.84 -21.63
CA LYS A 40 11.96 5.48 -22.93
C LYS A 40 10.68 5.76 -23.72
N SER A 41 10.66 6.87 -24.44
CA SER A 41 9.49 7.37 -25.19
C SER A 41 9.70 7.36 -26.70
N GLY A 42 9.37 6.22 -27.31
CA GLY A 42 9.26 6.09 -28.77
C GLY A 42 10.58 5.84 -29.50
N VAL A 43 10.49 5.77 -30.82
CA VAL A 43 11.61 5.39 -31.70
C VAL A 43 12.78 6.37 -31.68
N LYS A 44 12.53 7.65 -31.33
CA LYS A 44 13.57 8.69 -31.24
C LYS A 44 14.56 8.43 -30.09
N GLU A 45 14.17 7.63 -29.10
CA GLU A 45 15.03 7.21 -27.98
C GLU A 45 15.68 5.84 -28.21
N GLY A 46 15.63 5.34 -29.45
CA GLY A 46 16.29 4.11 -29.88
C GLY A 46 15.45 2.84 -29.66
N LEU A 47 14.13 2.96 -29.48
CA LEU A 47 13.22 1.81 -29.46
C LEU A 47 12.83 1.41 -30.89
N SER A 48 12.58 0.11 -31.12
CA SER A 48 11.78 -0.34 -32.26
C SER A 48 10.33 0.13 -32.14
N VAL A 49 9.54 0.02 -33.21
CA VAL A 49 8.11 0.36 -33.17
C VAL A 49 7.36 -0.50 -32.15
N ALA A 50 7.66 -1.81 -32.10
CA ALA A 50 7.03 -2.73 -31.16
C ALA A 50 7.38 -2.38 -29.69
N GLU A 51 8.64 -2.07 -29.41
CA GLU A 51 9.07 -1.65 -28.07
C GLU A 51 8.47 -0.29 -27.69
N ALA A 52 8.40 0.66 -28.63
CA ALA A 52 7.77 1.96 -28.40
C ALA A 52 6.29 1.82 -28.01
N ASP A 53 5.55 0.95 -28.69
CA ASP A 53 4.15 0.67 -28.39
C ASP A 53 4.00 -0.03 -27.03
N ALA A 54 4.89 -0.97 -26.71
CA ALA A 54 4.91 -1.67 -25.43
C ALA A 54 5.23 -0.73 -24.26
N THR A 55 6.31 0.06 -24.33
CA THR A 55 6.67 1.01 -23.25
C THR A 55 5.58 2.07 -23.06
N ALA A 56 4.87 2.48 -24.12
CA ALA A 56 3.71 3.35 -24.00
C ALA A 56 2.55 2.69 -23.23
N ARG A 57 2.26 1.40 -23.46
CA ARG A 57 1.28 0.63 -22.68
C ARG A 57 1.72 0.49 -21.22
N TRP A 58 2.98 0.08 -20.98
CA TRP A 58 3.52 -0.12 -19.63
C TRP A 58 3.49 1.17 -18.82
N ARG A 59 3.91 2.29 -19.41
CA ARG A 59 3.84 3.60 -18.74
C ARG A 59 2.41 3.93 -18.30
N ARG A 60 1.41 3.72 -19.17
CA ARG A 60 0.00 3.96 -18.79
C ARG A 60 -0.46 3.04 -17.67
N ALA A 61 -0.06 1.77 -17.67
CA ALA A 61 -0.40 0.82 -16.62
C ALA A 61 0.24 1.21 -15.27
N ILE A 62 1.54 1.54 -15.24
CA ILE A 62 2.23 1.94 -14.02
C ILE A 62 1.67 3.27 -13.48
N LEU A 63 1.39 4.24 -14.36
CA LEU A 63 0.74 5.49 -13.95
C LEU A 63 -0.67 5.27 -13.41
N ARG A 64 -1.40 4.28 -13.91
CA ARG A 64 -2.71 3.93 -13.37
C ARG A 64 -2.59 3.40 -11.95
N VAL A 65 -1.66 2.47 -11.71
CA VAL A 65 -1.35 1.97 -10.36
C VAL A 65 -0.99 3.12 -9.42
N ALA A 66 -0.12 4.04 -9.85
CA ALA A 66 0.23 5.21 -9.03
C ALA A 66 -0.97 6.12 -8.70
N VAL A 67 -1.98 6.21 -9.59
CA VAL A 67 -3.23 6.93 -9.31
C VAL A 67 -4.12 6.16 -8.33
N ASP A 68 -4.18 4.83 -8.46
CA ASP A 68 -4.91 3.98 -7.52
C ASP A 68 -4.30 4.12 -6.09
N GLU A 69 -2.96 4.24 -5.97
CA GLU A 69 -2.28 4.56 -4.69
C GLU A 69 -2.63 5.94 -4.10
N MET A 70 -2.87 6.95 -4.95
CA MET A 70 -3.40 8.25 -4.47
C MET A 70 -4.80 8.07 -3.86
N GLY A 71 -5.58 7.15 -4.42
CA GLY A 71 -6.86 6.74 -3.88
C GLY A 71 -6.72 6.02 -2.54
N HIS A 72 -5.80 5.07 -2.43
CA HIS A 72 -5.52 4.37 -1.18
C HIS A 72 -5.12 5.32 -0.06
N LEU A 73 -4.22 6.27 -0.35
CA LEU A 73 -3.83 7.32 0.60
C LEU A 73 -5.03 8.16 1.05
N THR A 74 -5.93 8.51 0.12
CA THR A 74 -7.15 9.25 0.48
C THR A 74 -8.07 8.42 1.37
N ALA A 75 -8.26 7.14 1.07
CA ALA A 75 -9.05 6.23 1.90
C ALA A 75 -8.48 6.13 3.33
N VAL A 76 -7.16 5.97 3.47
CA VAL A 76 -6.45 5.96 4.76
C VAL A 76 -6.68 7.27 5.52
N TRP A 77 -6.61 8.42 4.84
CA TRP A 77 -6.89 9.72 5.44
C TRP A 77 -8.34 9.88 5.87
N ASN A 78 -9.31 9.43 5.08
CA ASN A 78 -10.72 9.46 5.45
C ASN A 78 -11.00 8.60 6.69
N ILE A 79 -10.40 7.40 6.77
CA ILE A 79 -10.49 6.54 7.96
C ILE A 79 -9.86 7.22 9.17
N THR A 80 -8.66 7.81 9.01
CA THR A 80 -7.95 8.55 10.06
C THR A 80 -8.80 9.69 10.61
N ALA A 81 -9.35 10.52 9.72
CA ALA A 81 -10.22 11.62 10.07
C ALA A 81 -11.49 11.13 10.77
N ALA A 82 -12.11 10.06 10.28
CA ALA A 82 -13.31 9.47 10.88
C ALA A 82 -13.07 8.96 12.31
N LEU A 83 -11.90 8.39 12.59
CA LEU A 83 -11.48 7.96 13.93
C LEU A 83 -11.06 9.14 14.84
N GLY A 84 -11.20 10.38 14.39
CA GLY A 84 -10.82 11.58 15.14
C GLY A 84 -9.32 11.89 15.13
N GLY A 85 -8.54 11.22 14.29
CA GLY A 85 -7.13 11.55 14.04
C GLY A 85 -6.99 12.68 13.01
N SER A 86 -5.85 13.37 13.03
CA SER A 86 -5.50 14.32 11.97
C SER A 86 -4.77 13.58 10.84
N PRO A 87 -5.25 13.66 9.58
CA PRO A 87 -4.53 13.11 8.44
C PRO A 87 -3.11 13.68 8.32
N ARG A 88 -2.11 12.80 8.23
CA ARG A 88 -0.70 13.13 7.98
C ARG A 88 0.00 11.94 7.34
N PHE A 89 1.13 12.20 6.70
CA PHE A 89 2.14 11.22 6.35
C PHE A 89 3.52 11.87 6.51
N GLY A 90 4.52 11.07 6.84
CA GLY A 90 5.91 11.48 6.85
C GLY A 90 6.43 11.76 5.43
N ARG A 91 7.33 12.73 5.31
CA ARG A 91 8.09 12.98 4.08
C ARG A 91 9.49 12.40 4.23
N MET A 92 9.55 11.08 4.36
CA MET A 92 10.85 10.39 4.44
C MET A 92 11.63 10.61 3.15
N ASN A 93 12.95 10.70 3.25
CA ASN A 93 13.81 10.77 2.07
C ASN A 93 13.99 9.38 1.48
N PHE A 94 14.15 9.28 0.16
CA PHE A 94 14.53 8.04 -0.51
C PHE A 94 16.07 7.94 -0.58
N PRO A 95 16.65 6.73 -0.44
CA PRO A 95 16.00 5.49 0.00
C PRO A 95 15.53 5.59 1.46
N LEU A 96 14.48 4.86 1.82
CA LEU A 96 13.98 4.87 3.20
C LEU A 96 15.04 4.32 4.16
N ASP A 97 15.17 4.96 5.32
CA ASP A 97 16.02 4.45 6.39
C ASP A 97 15.47 3.12 6.92
N PRO A 98 16.33 2.13 7.17
CA PRO A 98 15.89 0.85 7.71
C PRO A 98 15.19 1.00 9.07
N GLY A 99 14.10 0.24 9.25
CA GLY A 99 13.21 0.34 10.40
C GLY A 99 11.97 1.19 10.17
N ALA A 100 11.95 2.03 9.12
CA ALA A 100 10.76 2.79 8.74
C ALA A 100 9.59 1.85 8.34
N LEU A 101 9.87 0.87 7.50
CA LEU A 101 8.97 -0.21 7.09
C LEU A 101 9.57 -1.57 7.49
N PRO A 102 8.82 -2.69 7.39
CA PRO A 102 9.38 -4.02 7.60
C PRO A 102 10.65 -4.25 6.78
N ALA A 103 11.58 -5.06 7.30
CA ALA A 103 12.87 -5.30 6.64
C ALA A 103 12.72 -5.86 5.21
N ASN A 104 11.63 -6.57 4.93
CA ASN A 104 11.34 -7.14 3.63
C ASN A 104 10.69 -6.15 2.64
N ILE A 105 10.52 -4.88 3.00
CA ILE A 105 9.97 -3.82 2.14
C ILE A 105 11.04 -2.76 1.92
N VAL A 106 11.80 -2.90 0.83
CA VAL A 106 12.87 -1.98 0.46
C VAL A 106 12.32 -0.90 -0.46
N VAL A 107 12.35 0.36 -0.03
CA VAL A 107 11.77 1.45 -0.84
C VAL A 107 12.83 2.47 -1.24
N ARG A 108 13.05 2.58 -2.55
CA ARG A 108 13.98 3.51 -3.18
C ARG A 108 13.54 3.86 -4.60
N LEU A 109 14.00 4.99 -5.10
CA LEU A 109 13.78 5.38 -6.50
C LEU A 109 14.77 4.65 -7.40
N ALA A 110 14.26 3.96 -8.42
CA ALA A 110 15.08 3.26 -9.41
C ALA A 110 14.40 3.29 -10.79
N PRO A 111 15.18 3.45 -11.89
CA PRO A 111 14.62 3.46 -13.22
C PRO A 111 14.07 2.08 -13.60
N PHE A 112 13.04 2.07 -14.45
CA PHE A 112 12.37 0.87 -14.92
C PHE A 112 13.39 -0.13 -15.48
N SER A 113 13.33 -1.34 -14.96
CA SER A 113 14.18 -2.48 -15.29
C SER A 113 13.45 -3.76 -14.87
N ASP A 114 13.95 -4.92 -15.29
CA ASP A 114 13.42 -6.21 -14.83
C ASP A 114 13.44 -6.33 -13.31
N ALA A 115 14.50 -5.83 -12.65
CA ALA A 115 14.63 -5.84 -11.21
C ALA A 115 13.56 -4.98 -10.52
N VAL A 116 13.33 -3.75 -11.03
CA VAL A 116 12.27 -2.86 -10.51
C VAL A 116 10.88 -3.46 -10.72
N LEU A 117 10.63 -4.03 -11.89
CA LEU A 117 9.34 -4.66 -12.18
C LEU A 117 9.10 -5.89 -11.29
N GLN A 118 10.13 -6.70 -11.09
CA GLN A 118 10.06 -7.84 -10.17
C GLN A 118 9.81 -7.38 -8.73
N HIS A 119 10.42 -6.27 -8.32
CA HIS A 119 10.18 -5.67 -7.02
C HIS A 119 8.74 -5.17 -6.85
N PHE A 120 8.15 -4.53 -7.86
CA PHE A 120 6.74 -4.15 -7.82
C PHE A 120 5.80 -5.36 -7.70
N ILE A 121 6.08 -6.44 -8.44
CA ILE A 121 5.33 -7.70 -8.31
C ILE A 121 5.46 -8.27 -6.90
N TYR A 122 6.65 -8.19 -6.30
CA TYR A 122 6.86 -8.63 -4.94
C TYR A 122 6.09 -7.78 -3.93
N LEU A 123 6.10 -6.45 -4.05
CA LEU A 123 5.38 -5.55 -3.14
C LEU A 123 3.86 -5.79 -3.16
N GLU A 124 3.28 -5.98 -4.35
CA GLU A 124 1.84 -6.17 -4.56
C GLU A 124 1.39 -7.64 -4.42
N ARG A 125 2.28 -8.54 -4.00
CA ARG A 125 1.97 -9.98 -4.02
C ARG A 125 0.87 -10.33 -3.00
N PRO A 126 -0.06 -11.23 -3.34
CA PRO A 126 -1.02 -11.72 -2.37
C PRO A 126 -0.34 -12.52 -1.25
N ASN A 127 -0.97 -12.57 -0.08
CA ASN A 127 -0.49 -13.33 1.10
C ASN A 127 -0.07 -14.79 0.82
N CYS A 128 -0.71 -15.46 -0.14
CA CYS A 128 -0.41 -16.85 -0.50
C CYS A 128 0.74 -16.99 -1.51
N SER A 129 1.32 -15.89 -1.97
CA SER A 129 2.37 -15.86 -2.98
C SER A 129 3.75 -16.13 -2.39
N ASN A 130 4.49 -17.04 -3.04
CA ASN A 130 5.90 -17.31 -2.76
C ASN A 130 6.84 -16.59 -3.75
N VAL A 131 6.37 -15.52 -4.39
CA VAL A 131 7.22 -14.73 -5.28
C VAL A 131 8.36 -14.11 -4.49
N GLU A 132 9.58 -14.32 -4.95
CA GLU A 132 10.78 -13.69 -4.39
C GLU A 132 11.02 -12.32 -5.01
N ASP A 133 11.64 -11.41 -4.25
CA ASP A 133 12.09 -10.12 -4.77
C ASP A 133 13.34 -10.25 -5.66
N ALA A 134 13.61 -9.23 -6.47
CA ALA A 134 14.85 -9.11 -7.20
C ALA A 134 16.06 -8.99 -6.27
N GLY A 135 17.19 -9.56 -6.68
CA GLY A 135 18.41 -9.58 -5.86
C GLY A 135 18.89 -8.18 -5.45
N GLU A 136 18.68 -7.18 -6.32
CA GLU A 136 19.01 -5.79 -6.06
C GLU A 136 18.18 -5.16 -4.94
N PHE A 137 16.98 -5.67 -4.66
CA PHE A 137 16.05 -5.14 -3.66
C PHE A 137 16.05 -5.94 -2.35
N ARG A 138 16.99 -6.88 -2.19
CA ARG A 138 17.20 -7.54 -0.90
C ARG A 138 17.66 -6.53 0.15
N PRO A 139 17.16 -6.61 1.39
CA PRO A 139 17.60 -5.71 2.45
C PRO A 139 19.07 -5.97 2.81
N ASP A 140 19.82 -4.90 3.03
CA ASP A 140 21.22 -4.96 3.46
C ASP A 140 21.38 -5.62 4.84
N PHE A 141 20.35 -5.51 5.68
CA PHE A 141 20.30 -6.15 6.99
C PHE A 141 18.86 -6.50 7.38
N THR A 142 18.71 -7.67 8.00
CA THR A 142 17.43 -8.13 8.53
C THR A 142 17.25 -7.65 9.96
N PHE A 143 16.05 -7.17 10.27
CA PHE A 143 15.65 -6.73 11.60
C PHE A 143 14.18 -7.10 11.84
N THR A 144 13.78 -7.11 13.10
CA THR A 144 12.38 -7.27 13.49
C THR A 144 11.91 -6.02 14.20
N ARG A 145 10.80 -5.44 13.74
CA ARG A 145 10.15 -4.31 14.42
C ARG A 145 9.19 -4.83 15.48
N GLY A 146 9.18 -4.15 16.62
CA GLY A 146 8.23 -4.45 17.68
C GLY A 146 8.75 -5.36 18.79
N VAL A 147 7.97 -5.42 19.87
CA VAL A 147 8.12 -6.41 20.93
C VAL A 147 6.75 -6.98 21.31
N ALA A 148 6.71 -8.24 21.72
CA ALA A 148 5.46 -8.91 22.15
C ALA A 148 4.97 -8.50 23.54
N ALA A 149 5.74 -7.67 24.26
CA ALA A 149 5.38 -7.23 25.61
C ALA A 149 4.13 -6.32 25.59
N PRO A 150 3.24 -6.42 26.60
CA PRO A 150 2.13 -5.48 26.77
C PRO A 150 2.64 -4.04 26.85
N ARG A 151 2.01 -3.15 26.09
CA ARG A 151 2.40 -1.73 26.01
C ARG A 151 1.17 -0.84 25.89
N ILE A 152 1.31 0.38 26.40
CA ILE A 152 0.29 1.43 26.29
C ILE A 152 0.55 2.29 25.04
N THR A 153 1.83 2.56 24.74
CA THR A 153 2.24 3.34 23.59
C THR A 153 2.29 2.49 22.32
N PRO A 154 1.84 3.01 21.17
CA PRO A 154 1.97 2.30 19.91
C PRO A 154 3.44 2.21 19.48
N MET A 155 3.72 1.27 18.58
CA MET A 155 5.01 1.13 17.90
C MET A 155 4.81 0.38 16.58
N PRO A 156 5.75 0.52 15.61
CA PRO A 156 5.75 -0.29 14.40
C PRO A 156 5.90 -1.79 14.71
N ILE A 157 5.15 -2.63 13.99
CA ILE A 157 5.19 -4.10 14.05
C ILE A 157 5.35 -4.62 12.62
N ASP A 158 6.09 -5.71 12.45
CA ASP A 158 6.25 -6.31 11.13
C ASP A 158 4.99 -6.99 10.58
N TYR A 159 4.92 -7.02 9.26
CA TYR A 159 3.93 -7.72 8.46
C TYR A 159 4.61 -8.25 7.20
N ASP A 160 4.11 -9.37 6.67
CA ASP A 160 4.75 -10.04 5.54
C ASP A 160 4.42 -9.34 4.21
N THR A 161 3.19 -8.85 4.05
CA THR A 161 2.67 -8.20 2.83
C THR A 161 1.86 -6.96 3.20
N VAL A 162 1.60 -6.11 2.20
CA VAL A 162 0.72 -4.93 2.33
C VAL A 162 -0.71 -5.36 2.67
N GLY A 163 -1.22 -6.45 2.08
CA GLY A 163 -2.54 -7.00 2.37
C GLY A 163 -2.65 -7.50 3.81
N ALA A 164 -1.67 -8.25 4.32
CA ALA A 164 -1.65 -8.69 5.72
C ALA A 164 -1.69 -7.52 6.70
N PHE A 165 -1.02 -6.41 6.37
CA PHE A 165 -1.07 -5.18 7.15
C PHE A 165 -2.49 -4.59 7.20
N TYR A 166 -3.15 -4.46 6.05
CA TYR A 166 -4.52 -3.94 5.98
C TYR A 166 -5.56 -4.90 6.59
N GLU A 167 -5.40 -6.21 6.47
CA GLU A 167 -6.23 -7.21 7.13
C GLU A 167 -6.14 -7.09 8.67
N ASN A 168 -4.92 -6.89 9.19
CA ASN A 168 -4.72 -6.63 10.61
C ASN A 168 -5.39 -5.33 11.04
N LEU A 169 -5.21 -4.26 10.28
CA LEU A 169 -5.81 -2.96 10.56
C LEU A 169 -7.35 -3.01 10.54
N ALA A 170 -7.92 -3.71 9.57
CA ALA A 170 -9.35 -3.97 9.47
C ALA A 170 -9.89 -4.73 10.70
N THR A 171 -9.15 -5.76 11.15
CA THR A 171 -9.48 -6.50 12.37
C THR A 171 -9.44 -5.59 13.60
N ASN A 172 -8.38 -4.80 13.75
CA ASN A 172 -8.21 -3.88 14.87
C ASN A 172 -9.33 -2.83 14.92
N VAL A 173 -9.72 -2.26 13.77
CA VAL A 173 -10.84 -1.29 13.69
C VAL A 173 -12.15 -1.94 14.12
N ARG A 174 -12.43 -3.17 13.68
CA ARG A 174 -13.63 -3.92 14.05
C ARG A 174 -13.67 -4.19 15.56
N GLU A 175 -12.58 -4.66 16.13
CA GLU A 175 -12.47 -4.92 17.57
C GLU A 175 -12.62 -3.65 18.41
N PHE A 176 -11.98 -2.56 17.97
CA PHE A 176 -12.09 -1.27 18.64
C PHE A 176 -13.54 -0.76 18.62
N ALA A 177 -14.20 -0.76 17.45
CA ALA A 177 -15.59 -0.33 17.31
C ALA A 177 -16.56 -1.20 18.12
N ALA A 178 -16.37 -2.52 18.13
CA ALA A 178 -17.18 -3.42 18.95
C ALA A 178 -17.04 -3.14 20.46
N ARG A 179 -15.84 -2.74 20.90
CA ARG A 179 -15.53 -2.47 22.30
C ARG A 179 -16.05 -1.12 22.79
N VAL A 180 -15.90 -0.06 22.00
CA VAL A 180 -16.25 1.32 22.42
C VAL A 180 -17.57 1.83 21.86
N GLY A 181 -18.14 1.13 20.87
CA GLY A 181 -19.33 1.54 20.12
C GLY A 181 -19.01 2.44 18.93
N GLU A 182 -19.79 2.32 17.85
CA GLU A 182 -19.56 3.03 16.58
C GLU A 182 -19.43 4.56 16.74
N LYS A 183 -20.31 5.16 17.54
CA LYS A 183 -20.32 6.62 17.75
C LYS A 183 -19.04 7.12 18.42
N GLU A 184 -18.54 6.37 19.39
CA GLU A 184 -17.29 6.72 20.08
C GLU A 184 -16.09 6.39 19.21
N ALA A 185 -16.11 5.27 18.49
CA ALA A 185 -15.02 4.89 17.58
C ALA A 185 -14.85 5.91 16.45
N PHE A 186 -15.95 6.31 15.79
CA PHE A 186 -15.95 7.22 14.65
C PHE A 186 -16.44 8.61 15.05
N CYS A 187 -15.73 9.23 16.01
CA CYS A 187 -16.06 10.53 16.60
C CYS A 187 -15.56 11.74 15.80
N GLY A 188 -14.86 11.52 14.69
CA GLY A 188 -14.26 12.58 13.89
C GLY A 188 -15.26 13.45 13.14
N ASN A 189 -14.85 14.68 12.80
CA ASN A 189 -15.66 15.58 12.00
C ASN A 189 -15.68 15.11 10.54
N ARG A 190 -16.88 14.88 9.99
CA ARG A 190 -17.09 14.43 8.61
C ARG A 190 -16.67 15.46 7.57
N ASP A 191 -16.72 16.75 7.92
CA ASP A 191 -16.32 17.84 7.02
C ASP A 191 -14.80 17.89 6.79
N LEU A 192 -14.02 17.08 7.52
CA LEU A 192 -12.58 16.95 7.35
C LEU A 192 -12.18 15.79 6.41
N GLN A 193 -13.16 15.12 5.81
CA GLN A 193 -12.94 14.04 4.87
C GLN A 193 -13.00 14.52 3.43
N ILE A 194 -12.24 13.86 2.57
CA ILE A 194 -12.25 14.09 1.12
C ILE A 194 -13.40 13.29 0.52
N SER A 195 -14.18 13.90 -0.36
CA SER A 195 -15.36 13.28 -0.98
C SER A 195 -15.22 13.23 -2.50
N ARG A 196 -16.25 12.65 -3.14
CA ARG A 196 -16.39 12.60 -4.61
C ARG A 196 -16.46 13.98 -5.27
N LYS A 197 -16.64 15.06 -4.50
CA LYS A 197 -16.60 16.43 -5.01
C LYS A 197 -15.18 16.89 -5.33
N GLU A 198 -14.19 16.36 -4.61
CA GLU A 198 -12.78 16.74 -4.75
C GLU A 198 -12.03 15.75 -5.64
N ILE A 199 -12.26 14.43 -5.46
CA ILE A 199 -11.60 13.37 -6.22
C ILE A 199 -12.57 12.27 -6.63
N ASP A 200 -12.37 11.68 -7.81
CA ASP A 200 -13.21 10.58 -8.31
C ASP A 200 -12.40 9.29 -8.51
N PHE A 201 -11.80 8.80 -7.42
CA PHE A 201 -11.06 7.54 -7.39
C PHE A 201 -11.87 6.43 -6.69
N GLN A 202 -11.65 5.18 -7.10
CA GLN A 202 -12.34 4.03 -6.49
C GLN A 202 -11.93 3.88 -5.02
N GLY A 203 -12.87 3.47 -4.15
CA GLY A 203 -12.57 3.18 -2.74
C GLY A 203 -12.35 4.40 -1.82
N CYS A 204 -12.51 5.63 -2.32
CA CYS A 204 -12.21 6.87 -1.59
C CYS A 204 -13.42 7.52 -0.90
N ASP A 205 -14.51 6.77 -0.71
CA ASP A 205 -15.74 7.34 -0.16
C ASP A 205 -15.57 7.72 1.33
N PRO A 206 -16.27 8.76 1.82
CA PRO A 206 -16.23 9.12 3.23
C PRO A 206 -16.64 7.98 4.16
N VAL A 207 -15.91 7.87 5.28
CA VAL A 207 -16.04 6.83 6.31
C VAL A 207 -16.80 7.38 7.51
N PHE A 208 -17.83 6.67 7.96
CA PHE A 208 -18.69 7.09 9.08
C PHE A 208 -18.96 5.99 10.11
N CYS A 209 -18.56 4.76 9.82
CA CYS A 209 -18.65 3.62 10.73
C CYS A 209 -17.66 2.52 10.32
N SER A 210 -17.58 1.46 11.13
CA SER A 210 -16.71 0.31 10.87
C SER A 210 -16.99 -0.33 9.52
N THR A 211 -18.27 -0.48 9.13
CA THR A 211 -18.66 -1.05 7.83
C THR A 211 -18.07 -0.26 6.65
N THR A 212 -18.06 1.06 6.70
CA THR A 212 -17.46 1.88 5.64
C THR A 212 -15.94 1.86 5.65
N ALA A 213 -15.32 1.81 6.84
CA ALA A 213 -13.86 1.69 6.95
C ALA A 213 -13.38 0.34 6.38
N LEU A 214 -14.09 -0.74 6.71
CA LEU A 214 -13.79 -2.09 6.22
C LEU A 214 -13.95 -2.19 4.70
N LYS A 215 -14.95 -1.52 4.12
CA LYS A 215 -15.08 -1.44 2.64
C LYS A 215 -13.93 -0.70 1.98
N ALA A 216 -13.41 0.35 2.61
CA ALA A 216 -12.26 1.07 2.12
C ALA A 216 -10.98 0.21 2.16
N PHE A 217 -10.74 -0.52 3.26
CA PHE A 217 -9.64 -1.49 3.34
C PHE A 217 -9.77 -2.62 2.31
N ASP A 218 -10.96 -3.18 2.15
CA ASP A 218 -11.24 -4.22 1.14
C ASP A 218 -10.95 -3.73 -0.29
N ALA A 219 -11.29 -2.47 -0.58
CA ALA A 219 -10.99 -1.85 -1.86
C ALA A 219 -9.47 -1.68 -2.08
N ILE A 220 -8.71 -1.29 -1.05
CA ILE A 220 -7.24 -1.17 -1.12
C ILE A 220 -6.62 -2.55 -1.42
N ILE A 221 -6.98 -3.57 -0.62
CA ILE A 221 -6.46 -4.94 -0.78
C ILE A 221 -6.80 -5.50 -2.17
N THR A 222 -8.05 -5.34 -2.61
CA THR A 222 -8.52 -5.85 -3.91
C THR A 222 -7.86 -5.16 -5.10
N GLN A 223 -7.52 -3.87 -4.98
CA GLN A 223 -6.81 -3.13 -6.02
C GLN A 223 -5.32 -3.49 -6.06
N GLY A 224 -4.65 -3.63 -4.92
CA GLY A 224 -3.24 -4.03 -4.85
C GLY A 224 -3.01 -5.48 -5.29
N GLU A 225 -3.44 -6.43 -4.47
CA GLU A 225 -3.09 -7.85 -4.60
C GLU A 225 -4.05 -8.64 -5.49
N GLY A 226 -5.25 -8.10 -5.71
CA GLY A 226 -6.39 -8.82 -6.26
C GLY A 226 -7.13 -9.60 -5.17
N ALA A 227 -8.43 -9.85 -5.37
CA ALA A 227 -9.18 -10.70 -4.46
C ALA A 227 -8.63 -12.15 -4.48
N ALA A 228 -9.03 -12.98 -3.51
CA ALA A 228 -8.76 -14.42 -3.52
C ALA A 228 -9.18 -15.14 -4.83
N SER A 229 -10.02 -14.49 -5.65
CA SER A 229 -10.27 -14.80 -7.05
C SER A 229 -9.56 -13.77 -7.95
N GLU A 230 -8.69 -14.23 -8.85
CA GLU A 230 -7.88 -13.46 -9.80
C GLU A 230 -8.58 -12.19 -10.34
N ASN A 231 -8.29 -11.04 -9.73
CA ASN A 231 -8.69 -9.74 -10.29
C ASN A 231 -7.65 -9.34 -11.34
N ALA A 232 -8.00 -9.48 -12.62
CA ALA A 232 -7.13 -9.12 -13.74
C ALA A 232 -6.71 -7.63 -13.73
N ASP A 233 -7.47 -6.78 -13.04
CA ASP A 233 -7.22 -5.34 -12.95
C ASP A 233 -6.39 -4.91 -11.72
N SER A 234 -5.96 -5.85 -10.87
CA SER A 234 -5.11 -5.56 -9.70
C SER A 234 -3.70 -5.09 -10.09
N HIS A 235 -3.02 -4.41 -9.19
CA HIS A 235 -1.65 -3.94 -9.38
C HIS A 235 -0.71 -5.11 -9.65
N TYR A 236 -0.82 -6.18 -8.86
CA TYR A 236 -0.09 -7.43 -9.04
C TYR A 236 -0.25 -7.98 -10.46
N CYS A 237 -1.48 -8.18 -10.93
CA CYS A 237 -1.76 -8.69 -12.28
C CYS A 237 -1.27 -7.75 -13.38
N ARG A 238 -1.38 -6.44 -13.20
CA ARG A 238 -0.84 -5.44 -14.16
C ARG A 238 0.67 -5.57 -14.30
N PHE A 239 1.40 -5.68 -13.19
CA PHE A 239 2.85 -5.83 -13.23
C PHE A 239 3.29 -7.19 -13.81
N LEU A 240 2.54 -8.27 -13.52
CA LEU A 240 2.75 -9.57 -14.17
C LEU A 240 2.60 -9.48 -15.70
N ALA A 241 1.54 -8.82 -16.18
CA ALA A 241 1.30 -8.66 -17.61
C ALA A 241 2.43 -7.86 -18.31
N ILE A 242 2.96 -6.82 -17.65
CA ILE A 242 4.13 -6.09 -18.14
C ILE A 242 5.34 -7.03 -18.22
N ARG A 243 5.58 -7.86 -17.20
CA ARG A 243 6.73 -8.77 -17.15
C ARG A 243 6.68 -9.81 -18.27
N GLU A 244 5.50 -10.39 -18.52
CA GLU A 244 5.30 -11.34 -19.61
C GLU A 244 5.55 -10.70 -20.99
N GLU A 245 5.08 -9.48 -21.21
CA GLU A 245 5.33 -8.76 -22.46
C GLU A 245 6.80 -8.41 -22.65
N LEU A 246 7.48 -7.97 -21.58
CA LEU A 246 8.92 -7.70 -21.57
C LEU A 246 9.72 -8.96 -21.91
N GLN A 247 9.36 -10.11 -21.34
CA GLN A 247 10.01 -11.39 -21.65
C GLN A 247 9.83 -11.78 -23.12
N ARG A 248 8.63 -11.59 -23.69
CA ARG A 248 8.37 -11.85 -25.11
C ARG A 248 9.17 -10.95 -26.04
N LEU A 249 9.41 -9.69 -25.67
CA LEU A 249 10.21 -8.76 -26.46
C LEU A 249 11.72 -9.06 -26.42
N LYS A 250 12.17 -9.80 -25.41
CA LYS A 250 13.58 -10.21 -25.26
C LYS A 250 13.91 -11.57 -25.89
N ALA A 251 12.89 -12.40 -26.12
CA ALA A 251 13.02 -13.73 -26.72
C ALA A 251 13.24 -13.64 -28.24
#